data_AF-A0A147I6X1-F1
#
_entry.id   AF-A0A147I6X1-F1
#
_cell.length_a   1.000
_cell.length_b   1.000
_cell.length_c   1.000
_cell.angle_alpha   90.00
_cell.angle_beta   90.00
_cell.angle_gamma   90.00
#
_symmetry.space_group_name_H-M   'P 1'
#
loop_
_entity.id
_entity.type
_entity.pdbx_description
1 polymer ?
#
loop_
_entity_poly.entity_id
_entity_poly.type
_entity_poly.pdbx_seq_one_letter_code
_entity_poly.pdbx_strand_id
1 'polypeptide(L)'
;MTDGNSQLASRYADRVLALVRHCPAGKSLNVRDKDRFVQCVRRGDRAVLDLKMGLRSDVSGAALLHARFRLHIPPDGEPSLSLHHLEGRRETAHLTGRQEKYLSALMAWAGQALPGASPVAQSPRVPLWQRQFADLYHLLSDVPVALARRRLREAFFVDQQDATESTRMEAFLDMMRDEGWIALVDGKEETVDDIILQLVEQRLPGSTDACDSTALAESGHDLVLLDDGSDQSAIAVLARGSVTTVGQLLADLAPQMTVRRFDVPA
;
A
#
# COMPACT_ATOMS: atom_id res chain seq x y z
N MET A 1 -10.93 -24.83 -15.67
CA MET A 1 -11.96 -25.43 -14.79
C MET A 1 -11.75 -24.85 -13.39
N THR A 2 -12.51 -23.82 -13.04
CA THR A 2 -12.45 -23.10 -11.75
C THR A 2 -13.80 -23.15 -11.06
N ASP A 3 -14.43 -24.32 -11.07
CA ASP A 3 -15.80 -24.52 -10.56
C ASP A 3 -15.85 -24.66 -9.02
N GLY A 4 -14.69 -24.76 -8.36
CA GLY A 4 -14.58 -24.87 -6.90
C GLY A 4 -14.95 -23.60 -6.14
N ASN A 5 -14.67 -22.42 -6.71
CA ASN A 5 -15.07 -21.14 -6.10
C ASN A 5 -16.60 -20.96 -6.12
N SER A 6 -17.30 -21.57 -7.08
CA SER A 6 -18.74 -21.33 -7.26
C SER A 6 -19.61 -22.12 -6.28
N GLN A 7 -19.27 -23.37 -5.91
CA GLN A 7 -20.15 -24.19 -5.06
C GLN A 7 -20.21 -23.73 -3.60
N LEU A 8 -19.06 -23.41 -3.00
CA LEU A 8 -19.02 -22.94 -1.61
C LEU A 8 -19.55 -21.51 -1.52
N ALA A 9 -19.23 -20.65 -2.49
CA ALA A 9 -19.83 -19.31 -2.60
C ALA A 9 -21.36 -19.39 -2.75
N SER A 10 -21.87 -20.27 -3.62
CA SER A 10 -23.31 -20.49 -3.80
C SER A 10 -23.99 -20.97 -2.52
N ARG A 11 -23.39 -21.90 -1.78
CA ARG A 11 -23.95 -22.41 -0.50
C ARG A 11 -24.13 -21.31 0.56
N TYR A 12 -23.29 -20.29 0.55
CA TYR A 12 -23.36 -19.17 1.50
C TYR A 12 -23.96 -17.89 0.91
N ALA A 13 -24.24 -17.84 -0.40
CA ALA A 13 -24.65 -16.64 -1.13
C ALA A 13 -25.85 -15.96 -0.47
N ASP A 14 -26.93 -16.70 -0.22
CA ASP A 14 -28.16 -16.16 0.40
C ASP A 14 -27.92 -15.61 1.80
N ARG A 15 -27.10 -16.30 2.60
CA ARG A 15 -26.76 -15.87 3.96
C ARG A 15 -25.92 -14.59 3.92
N VAL A 16 -24.94 -14.52 3.04
CA VAL A 16 -24.07 -13.34 2.87
C VAL A 16 -24.90 -12.16 2.37
N LEU A 17 -25.80 -12.37 1.41
CA LEU A 17 -26.73 -11.35 0.93
C LEU A 17 -27.63 -10.83 2.05
N ALA A 18 -28.19 -11.72 2.88
CA ALA A 18 -28.98 -11.32 4.04
C ALA A 18 -28.16 -10.48 5.03
N LEU A 19 -26.93 -10.89 5.34
CA LEU A 19 -26.03 -10.13 6.24
C LEU A 19 -25.67 -8.75 5.68
N VAL A 20 -25.36 -8.68 4.39
CA VAL A 20 -25.01 -7.43 3.72
C VAL A 20 -26.17 -6.44 3.65
N ARG A 21 -27.42 -6.92 3.57
CA ARG A 21 -28.61 -6.04 3.60
C ARG A 21 -28.73 -5.25 4.91
N HIS A 22 -28.19 -5.75 6.01
CA HIS A 22 -28.11 -4.99 7.27
C HIS A 22 -27.07 -3.87 7.24
N CYS A 23 -26.18 -3.83 6.25
CA CYS A 23 -25.15 -2.81 6.16
C CYS A 23 -25.63 -1.56 5.42
N PRO A 24 -25.66 -0.39 6.09
CA PRO A 24 -26.04 0.85 5.45
C PRO A 24 -25.02 1.27 4.38
N ALA A 25 -25.52 1.78 3.26
CA ALA A 25 -24.67 2.27 2.18
C ALA A 25 -23.75 3.40 2.67
N GLY A 26 -22.47 3.36 2.26
CA GLY A 26 -21.46 4.36 2.62
C GLY A 26 -20.92 4.24 4.06
N LYS A 27 -21.39 3.27 4.83
CA LYS A 27 -20.94 3.01 6.20
C LYS A 27 -20.29 1.64 6.32
N SER A 28 -19.65 1.40 7.44
CA SER A 28 -19.12 0.10 7.83
C SER A 28 -19.74 -0.33 9.16
N LEU A 29 -20.07 -1.62 9.26
CA LEU A 29 -20.40 -2.26 10.52
C LEU A 29 -19.21 -3.14 10.90
N ASN A 30 -18.68 -2.94 12.10
CA ASN A 30 -17.56 -3.71 12.61
C ASN A 30 -17.94 -4.27 13.97
N VAL A 31 -17.87 -5.59 14.13
CA VAL A 31 -18.02 -6.24 15.43
C VAL A 31 -16.84 -7.15 15.66
N ARG A 32 -16.25 -7.05 16.85
CA ARG A 32 -15.14 -7.87 17.28
C ARG A 32 -15.50 -8.50 18.62
N ASP A 33 -15.25 -9.79 18.71
CA ASP A 33 -15.21 -10.57 19.93
C ASP A 33 -13.81 -11.20 20.04
N LYS A 34 -13.41 -11.67 21.23
CA LYS A 34 -12.06 -12.11 21.60
C LYS A 34 -11.29 -12.81 20.46
N ASP A 35 -11.94 -13.77 19.81
CA ASP A 35 -11.36 -14.56 18.72
C ASP A 35 -12.10 -14.42 17.38
N ARG A 36 -13.11 -13.55 17.27
CA ARG A 36 -13.98 -13.43 16.08
C ARG A 36 -14.11 -11.98 15.63
N PHE A 37 -14.16 -11.78 14.32
CA PHE A 37 -14.34 -10.47 13.74
C PHE A 37 -15.25 -10.56 12.53
N VAL A 38 -16.20 -9.63 12.46
CA VAL A 38 -17.01 -9.40 11.27
C VAL A 38 -16.94 -7.92 10.91
N GLN A 39 -16.69 -7.67 9.63
CA GLN A 39 -16.81 -6.36 9.03
C GLN A 39 -17.70 -6.45 7.81
N CYS A 40 -18.72 -5.59 7.76
CA CYS A 40 -19.57 -5.43 6.61
C CYS A 40 -19.43 -4.01 6.08
N VAL A 41 -19.15 -3.88 4.78
CA VAL A 41 -18.93 -2.61 4.10
C VAL A 41 -19.78 -2.58 2.84
N ARG A 42 -20.61 -1.54 2.68
CA ARG A 42 -21.39 -1.33 1.46
C ARG A 42 -21.00 -0.01 0.79
N ARG A 43 -20.64 -0.05 -0.48
CA ARG A 43 -20.24 1.10 -1.28
C ARG A 43 -20.91 1.05 -2.65
N GLY A 44 -21.90 1.92 -2.86
CA GLY A 44 -22.70 1.93 -4.07
C GLY A 44 -23.37 0.57 -4.32
N ASP A 45 -23.04 -0.02 -5.46
CA ASP A 45 -23.46 -1.33 -5.93
C ASP A 45 -22.56 -2.48 -5.45
N ARG A 46 -21.60 -2.23 -4.56
CA ARG A 46 -20.71 -3.29 -4.06
C ARG A 46 -20.85 -3.44 -2.56
N ALA A 47 -20.76 -4.68 -2.09
CA ALA A 47 -20.60 -4.97 -0.69
C ALA A 47 -19.49 -5.97 -0.45
N VAL A 48 -18.86 -5.83 0.70
CA VAL A 48 -17.83 -6.74 1.19
C VAL A 48 -18.22 -7.17 2.59
N LEU A 49 -18.23 -8.48 2.81
CA LEU A 49 -18.35 -9.09 4.13
C LEU A 49 -17.04 -9.82 4.44
N ASP A 50 -16.28 -9.28 5.38
CA ASP A 50 -15.05 -9.86 5.90
C ASP A 50 -15.35 -10.56 7.23
N LEU A 51 -15.14 -11.87 7.28
CA LEU A 51 -15.29 -12.72 8.46
C LEU A 51 -13.93 -13.31 8.84
N LYS A 52 -13.52 -13.14 10.09
CA LYS A 52 -12.26 -13.67 10.61
C LYS A 52 -12.48 -14.39 11.93
N MET A 53 -11.79 -15.48 12.13
CA MET A 53 -11.78 -16.20 13.40
C MET A 53 -10.42 -16.81 13.69
N GLY A 54 -9.89 -16.51 14.87
CA GLY A 54 -8.74 -17.22 15.44
C GLY A 54 -9.14 -18.65 15.79
N LEU A 55 -8.35 -19.61 15.35
CA LEU A 55 -8.46 -21.02 15.67
C LEU A 55 -7.21 -21.44 16.43
N ARG A 56 -7.35 -22.25 17.48
CA ARG A 56 -6.19 -22.94 18.05
C ARG A 56 -5.87 -24.14 17.17
N SER A 57 -4.62 -24.23 16.75
CA SER A 57 -4.07 -25.36 15.98
C SER A 57 -3.15 -26.14 16.89
N ASP A 58 -3.34 -27.45 16.96
CA ASP A 58 -2.51 -28.33 17.78
C ASP A 58 -1.07 -28.45 17.22
N VAL A 59 -0.86 -28.03 15.96
CA VAL A 59 0.44 -28.12 15.26
C VAL A 59 1.17 -26.77 15.21
N SER A 60 0.44 -25.65 15.06
CA SER A 60 1.04 -24.31 14.86
C SER A 60 0.71 -23.31 15.98
N GLY A 61 0.02 -23.74 17.04
CA GLY A 61 -0.41 -22.91 18.17
C GLY A 61 -1.60 -22.00 17.85
N ALA A 62 -1.47 -21.15 16.83
CA ALA A 62 -2.53 -20.27 16.33
C ALA A 62 -2.74 -20.48 14.83
N ALA A 63 -4.00 -20.55 14.41
CA ALA A 63 -4.47 -20.55 13.02
C ALA A 63 -5.50 -19.41 12.87
N LEU A 64 -5.67 -18.87 11.66
CA LEU A 64 -6.69 -17.86 11.37
C LEU A 64 -7.50 -18.36 10.18
N LEU A 65 -8.80 -18.46 10.39
CA LEU A 65 -9.76 -18.59 9.29
C LEU A 65 -10.14 -17.18 8.87
N HIS A 66 -9.83 -16.79 7.64
CA HIS A 66 -10.26 -15.51 7.06
C HIS A 66 -11.10 -15.78 5.81
N ALA A 67 -12.37 -15.42 5.86
CA ALA A 67 -13.30 -15.53 4.76
C ALA A 67 -13.75 -14.14 4.30
N ARG A 68 -13.50 -13.83 3.04
CA ARG A 68 -13.88 -12.58 2.41
C ARG A 68 -14.89 -12.85 1.32
N PHE A 69 -16.06 -12.24 1.44
CA PHE A 69 -17.11 -12.29 0.43
C PHE A 69 -17.20 -10.93 -0.23
N ARG A 70 -17.09 -10.87 -1.55
CA ARG A 70 -17.38 -9.67 -2.33
C ARG A 70 -18.64 -9.92 -3.15
N LEU A 71 -19.59 -9.01 -3.01
CA LEU A 71 -20.88 -9.01 -3.68
C LEU A 71 -20.98 -7.78 -4.57
N HIS A 72 -21.47 -7.96 -5.78
CA HIS A 72 -22.09 -6.89 -6.55
C HIS A 72 -23.60 -6.91 -6.28
N ILE A 73 -24.20 -5.73 -6.24
CA ILE A 73 -25.57 -5.39 -5.88
C ILE A 73 -26.03 -4.40 -6.98
N PRO A 74 -26.28 -4.86 -8.23
CA PRO A 74 -27.53 -5.56 -8.61
C PRO A 74 -27.28 -6.85 -9.47
N PRO A 75 -28.33 -7.61 -9.87
CA PRO A 75 -28.47 -9.08 -9.69
C PRO A 75 -27.55 -9.99 -10.53
N ASP A 76 -26.69 -9.44 -11.39
CA ASP A 76 -25.94 -10.22 -12.40
C ASP A 76 -24.47 -10.46 -12.02
N GLY A 77 -24.09 -10.17 -10.77
CA GLY A 77 -22.74 -10.43 -10.28
C GLY A 77 -22.69 -11.66 -9.38
N GLU A 78 -21.90 -12.67 -9.77
CA GLU A 78 -21.65 -13.82 -8.91
C GLU A 78 -20.94 -13.39 -7.61
N PRO A 79 -21.41 -13.86 -6.44
CA PRO A 79 -20.70 -13.66 -5.18
C PRO A 79 -19.31 -14.30 -5.27
N SER A 80 -18.25 -13.50 -5.16
CA SER A 80 -16.90 -14.07 -5.11
C SER A 80 -16.50 -14.30 -3.65
N LEU A 81 -16.10 -15.52 -3.32
CA LEU A 81 -15.58 -15.91 -2.00
C LEU A 81 -14.08 -16.19 -2.11
N SER A 82 -13.28 -15.50 -1.29
CA SER A 82 -11.86 -15.81 -1.09
C SER A 82 -11.62 -16.21 0.36
N LEU A 83 -11.00 -17.37 0.57
CA LEU A 83 -10.66 -17.91 1.88
C LEU A 83 -9.13 -17.93 2.03
N HIS A 84 -8.60 -17.31 3.09
CA HIS A 84 -7.17 -17.22 3.36
C HIS A 84 -6.78 -17.96 4.65
N HIS A 85 -5.64 -18.67 4.63
CA HIS A 85 -5.02 -19.32 5.79
C HIS A 85 -3.85 -18.47 6.37
N LEU A 86 -3.42 -18.81 7.60
CA LEU A 86 -2.47 -18.05 8.44
C LEU A 86 -1.11 -17.70 7.79
N GLU A 87 -0.67 -18.44 6.76
CA GLU A 87 0.58 -18.12 6.02
C GLU A 87 0.37 -17.06 4.91
N GLY A 88 -0.80 -16.42 4.92
CA GLY A 88 -0.94 -15.06 4.42
C GLY A 88 -1.14 -14.87 2.93
N ARG A 89 -1.08 -15.89 2.06
CA ARG A 89 -1.20 -15.64 0.60
C ARG A 89 -1.89 -16.69 -0.26
N ARG A 90 -2.38 -17.80 0.29
CA ARG A 90 -3.06 -18.84 -0.51
C ARG A 90 -4.57 -18.73 -0.39
N GLU A 91 -5.22 -18.37 -1.48
CA GLU A 91 -6.65 -18.59 -1.68
C GLU A 91 -6.88 -20.09 -1.89
N THR A 92 -7.78 -20.70 -1.13
CA THR A 92 -8.16 -22.11 -1.31
C THR A 92 -9.62 -22.21 -1.72
N ALA A 93 -9.88 -23.02 -2.75
CA ALA A 93 -11.23 -23.39 -3.17
C ALA A 93 -11.83 -24.53 -2.33
N HIS A 94 -11.02 -25.18 -1.48
CA HIS A 94 -11.44 -26.32 -0.68
C HIS A 94 -11.20 -26.06 0.81
N LEU A 95 -12.25 -26.30 1.60
CA LEU A 95 -12.21 -26.31 3.05
C LEU A 95 -12.31 -27.75 3.56
N THR A 96 -11.61 -28.03 4.65
CA THR A 96 -11.88 -29.25 5.42
C THR A 96 -13.28 -29.16 6.06
N GLY A 97 -13.94 -30.29 6.32
CA GLY A 97 -15.25 -30.29 7.00
C GLY A 97 -15.22 -29.59 8.37
N ARG A 98 -14.08 -29.57 9.06
CA ARG A 98 -13.90 -28.80 10.30
C ARG A 98 -13.90 -27.28 10.05
N GLN A 99 -13.23 -26.81 9.00
CA GLN A 99 -13.22 -25.40 8.61
C GLN A 99 -14.59 -24.94 8.09
N GLU A 100 -15.32 -25.77 7.34
CA GLU A 100 -16.70 -25.46 6.91
C GLU A 100 -17.63 -25.30 8.13
N LYS A 101 -17.48 -26.13 9.15
CA LYS A 101 -18.22 -26.00 10.43
C LYS A 101 -17.90 -24.67 11.13
N TYR A 102 -16.62 -24.31 11.21
CA TYR A 102 -16.20 -23.03 11.79
C TYR A 102 -16.72 -21.82 10.99
N LEU A 103 -16.64 -21.85 9.65
CA LEU A 103 -17.20 -20.80 8.80
C LEU A 103 -18.71 -20.66 9.00
N SER A 104 -19.43 -21.78 9.07
CA SER A 104 -20.87 -21.80 9.34
C SER A 104 -21.22 -21.19 10.70
N ALA A 105 -20.47 -21.52 11.75
CA ALA A 105 -20.65 -20.94 13.07
C ALA A 105 -20.34 -19.43 13.09
N LEU A 106 -19.31 -19.00 12.35
CA LEU A 106 -18.94 -17.59 12.23
C LEU A 106 -20.01 -16.77 11.50
N MET A 107 -20.62 -17.33 10.46
CA MET A 107 -21.77 -16.74 9.76
C MET A 107 -22.98 -16.58 10.68
N ALA A 108 -23.32 -17.61 11.46
CA ALA A 108 -24.44 -17.55 12.40
C ALA A 108 -24.22 -16.48 13.46
N TRP A 109 -23.00 -16.40 14.01
CA TRP A 109 -22.61 -15.33 14.93
C TRP A 109 -22.69 -13.95 14.28
N ALA A 110 -22.19 -13.79 13.06
CA ALA A 110 -22.27 -12.52 12.33
C ALA A 110 -23.72 -12.04 12.14
N GLY A 111 -24.66 -12.97 11.91
CA GLY A 111 -26.10 -12.66 11.82
C GLY A 111 -26.74 -12.18 13.11
N GLN A 112 -26.17 -12.55 14.26
CA GLN A 112 -26.62 -12.04 15.56
C GLN A 112 -25.91 -10.72 15.92
N ALA A 113 -24.64 -10.58 15.54
CA ALA A 113 -23.79 -9.47 15.92
C ALA A 113 -24.03 -8.20 15.08
N LEU A 114 -24.15 -8.32 13.76
CA LEU A 114 -24.27 -7.18 12.85
C LEU A 114 -25.51 -6.30 13.08
N PRO A 115 -26.71 -6.85 13.35
CA PRO A 115 -27.90 -6.02 13.59
C PRO A 115 -27.79 -5.08 14.79
N GLY A 116 -26.99 -5.42 15.80
CA GLY A 116 -26.75 -4.58 16.98
C GLY A 116 -25.55 -3.63 16.84
N ALA A 117 -24.82 -3.67 15.73
CA ALA A 117 -23.62 -2.88 15.54
C ALA A 117 -23.94 -1.42 15.16
N SER A 118 -23.20 -0.48 15.75
CA SER A 118 -23.31 0.93 15.38
C SER A 118 -22.61 1.20 14.04
N PRO A 119 -23.28 1.81 13.05
CA PRO A 119 -22.66 2.18 11.78
C PRO A 119 -21.55 3.22 11.97
N VAL A 120 -20.35 2.90 11.51
CA VAL A 120 -19.21 3.83 11.48
C VAL A 120 -19.07 4.37 10.06
N ALA A 121 -18.93 5.69 9.92
CA ALA A 121 -18.59 6.30 8.64
C ALA A 121 -17.32 5.64 8.08
N GLN A 122 -17.34 5.27 6.79
CA GLN A 122 -16.14 4.72 6.18
C GLN A 122 -15.03 5.79 6.26
N SER A 123 -13.85 5.40 6.75
CA SER A 123 -12.68 6.26 6.62
C SER A 123 -12.51 6.59 5.13
N PRO A 124 -12.35 7.86 4.75
CA PRO A 124 -12.16 8.23 3.36
C PRO A 124 -11.00 7.41 2.80
N ARG A 125 -11.20 6.83 1.61
CA ARG A 125 -10.15 6.07 0.93
C ARG A 125 -8.96 7.00 0.81
N VAL A 126 -7.81 6.62 1.40
CA VAL A 126 -6.56 7.34 1.23
C VAL A 126 -6.39 7.63 -0.26
N PRO A 127 -6.37 8.91 -0.68
CA PRO A 127 -6.23 9.31 -2.07
C PRO A 127 -5.05 8.60 -2.72
N LEU A 128 -5.14 8.33 -4.03
CA LEU A 128 -4.09 7.61 -4.76
C LEU A 128 -2.74 8.35 -4.65
N TRP A 129 -2.76 9.67 -4.82
CA TRP A 129 -1.58 10.52 -4.71
C TRP A 129 -0.88 10.36 -3.35
N GLN A 130 -1.61 10.30 -2.23
CA GLN A 130 -1.01 10.09 -0.90
C GLN A 130 -0.29 8.75 -0.79
N ARG A 131 -0.73 7.72 -1.51
CA ARG A 131 -0.03 6.43 -1.56
C ARG A 131 1.23 6.54 -2.41
N GLN A 132 1.11 7.13 -3.60
CA GLN A 132 2.23 7.33 -4.53
C GLN A 132 3.35 8.17 -3.90
N PHE A 133 3.03 9.27 -3.21
CA PHE A 133 4.03 10.08 -2.49
C PHE A 133 4.72 9.32 -1.35
N ALA A 134 3.99 8.45 -0.64
CA ALA A 134 4.61 7.65 0.40
C ALA A 134 5.50 6.52 -0.14
N ASP A 135 5.15 5.97 -1.30
CA ASP A 135 5.96 4.98 -1.99
C ASP A 135 7.20 5.68 -2.60
N LEU A 136 7.07 6.90 -3.14
CA LEU A 136 8.19 7.73 -3.60
C LEU A 136 9.13 8.11 -2.44
N TYR A 137 8.60 8.60 -1.31
CA TYR A 137 9.40 8.90 -0.12
C TYR A 137 10.20 7.68 0.34
N HIS A 138 9.60 6.48 0.33
CA HIS A 138 10.31 5.25 0.65
C HIS A 138 11.49 5.00 -0.29
N LEU A 139 11.31 5.18 -1.61
CA LEU A 139 12.39 4.97 -2.57
C LEU A 139 13.52 5.99 -2.39
N LEU A 140 13.20 7.26 -2.16
CA LEU A 140 14.21 8.32 -2.08
C LEU A 140 14.91 8.39 -0.70
N SER A 141 14.25 7.96 0.38
CA SER A 141 14.78 8.04 1.75
C SER A 141 15.23 6.70 2.33
N ASP A 142 14.86 5.56 1.73
CA ASP A 142 14.98 4.21 2.30
C ASP A 142 14.15 3.98 3.59
N VAL A 143 13.32 4.94 3.99
CA VAL A 143 12.44 4.79 5.15
C VAL A 143 11.31 3.81 4.82
N PRO A 144 10.98 2.84 5.69
CA PRO A 144 9.89 1.90 5.43
C PRO A 144 8.57 2.59 5.09
N VAL A 145 7.86 2.11 4.06
CA VAL A 145 6.60 2.72 3.55
C VAL A 145 5.59 3.02 4.66
N ALA A 146 5.47 2.16 5.68
CA ALA A 146 4.56 2.40 6.80
C ALA A 146 4.94 3.64 7.64
N LEU A 147 6.24 3.86 7.85
CA LEU A 147 6.76 5.03 8.56
C LEU A 147 6.69 6.28 7.68
N ALA A 148 7.03 6.16 6.39
CA ALA A 148 6.86 7.23 5.40
C ALA A 148 5.42 7.75 5.37
N ARG A 149 4.43 6.84 5.28
CA ARG A 149 2.99 7.20 5.32
C ARG A 149 2.59 7.91 6.59
N ARG A 150 3.18 7.54 7.74
CA ARG A 150 2.88 8.17 9.02
C ARG A 150 3.44 9.59 9.05
N ARG A 151 4.72 9.77 8.69
CA ARG A 151 5.38 11.09 8.63
C ARG A 151 4.64 12.04 7.70
N LEU A 152 4.39 11.61 6.46
CA LEU A 152 3.69 12.44 5.48
C LEU A 152 2.26 12.78 5.91
N ARG A 153 1.56 11.89 6.63
CA ARG A 153 0.23 12.21 7.15
C ARG A 153 0.27 13.30 8.22
N GLU A 154 1.29 13.29 9.06
CA GLU A 154 1.44 14.23 10.16
C GLU A 154 1.95 15.60 9.69
N ALA A 155 2.80 15.65 8.65
CA ALA A 155 3.54 16.85 8.26
C ALA A 155 3.30 17.39 6.84
N PHE A 156 2.60 16.65 5.95
CA PHE A 156 2.51 17.02 4.53
C PHE A 156 1.09 16.91 3.97
N PHE A 157 0.42 15.77 4.13
CA PHE A 157 -0.86 15.49 3.45
C PHE A 157 -2.01 16.41 3.88
N VAL A 158 -1.98 16.91 5.11
CA VAL A 158 -3.01 17.82 5.63
C VAL A 158 -2.92 19.18 4.93
N ASP A 159 -1.71 19.72 4.80
CA ASP A 159 -1.49 21.04 4.22
C ASP A 159 -1.64 21.05 2.69
N GLN A 160 -1.43 19.89 2.08
CA GLN A 160 -1.42 19.72 0.62
C GLN A 160 -2.75 19.21 0.05
N GLN A 161 -3.81 19.15 0.86
CA GLN A 161 -5.08 18.53 0.45
C GLN A 161 -5.69 19.20 -0.80
N ASP A 162 -5.69 20.53 -0.84
CA ASP A 162 -6.29 21.33 -1.93
C ASP A 162 -5.26 21.86 -2.96
N ALA A 163 -3.98 21.51 -2.80
CA ALA A 163 -2.91 21.92 -3.69
C ALA A 163 -2.97 21.22 -5.06
N THR A 164 -2.41 21.86 -6.09
CA THR A 164 -2.24 21.25 -7.42
C THR A 164 -1.12 20.20 -7.40
N GLU A 165 -1.09 19.30 -8.37
CA GLU A 165 -0.05 18.25 -8.46
C GLU A 165 1.37 18.82 -8.48
N SER A 166 1.61 19.88 -9.27
CA SER A 166 2.89 20.59 -9.32
C SER A 166 3.28 21.18 -7.96
N THR A 167 2.36 21.88 -7.29
CA THR A 167 2.61 22.46 -5.97
C THR A 167 2.92 21.39 -4.92
N ARG A 168 2.24 20.23 -4.98
CA ARG A 168 2.55 19.11 -4.09
C ARG A 168 3.94 18.56 -4.33
N MET A 169 4.34 18.39 -5.60
CA MET A 169 5.67 17.88 -5.92
C MET A 169 6.76 18.84 -5.46
N GLU A 170 6.64 20.14 -5.73
CA GLU A 170 7.58 21.16 -5.28
C GLU A 170 7.74 21.14 -3.76
N ALA A 171 6.64 21.21 -3.01
CA ALA A 171 6.67 21.16 -1.55
C ALA A 171 7.23 19.84 -1.00
N PHE A 172 7.00 18.73 -1.70
CA PHE A 172 7.56 17.43 -1.34
C PHE A 172 9.08 17.39 -1.52
N LEU A 173 9.59 17.91 -2.63
CA LEU A 173 11.02 17.98 -2.90
C LEU A 173 11.71 18.93 -1.92
N ASP A 174 11.11 20.08 -1.60
CA ASP A 174 11.61 20.99 -0.56
C ASP A 174 11.72 20.29 0.79
N MET A 175 10.67 19.57 1.23
CA MET A 175 10.70 18.77 2.46
C MET A 175 11.81 17.71 2.43
N MET A 176 11.97 17.01 1.31
CA MET A 176 13.01 15.98 1.15
C MET A 176 14.41 16.57 1.18
N ARG A 177 14.60 17.79 0.67
CA ARG A 177 15.87 18.54 0.73
C ARG A 177 16.17 18.96 2.16
N ASP A 178 15.18 19.52 2.85
CA ASP A 178 15.32 19.98 4.24
C ASP A 178 15.61 18.81 5.21
N GLU A 179 15.08 17.62 4.90
CA GLU A 179 15.41 16.37 5.60
C GLU A 179 16.76 15.75 5.19
N GLY A 180 17.45 16.30 4.18
CA GLY A 180 18.77 15.85 3.73
C GLY A 180 18.76 14.60 2.85
N TRP A 181 17.63 14.25 2.25
CA TRP A 181 17.52 13.06 1.39
C TRP A 181 17.90 13.32 -0.08
N ILE A 182 17.83 14.57 -0.52
CA ILE A 182 18.13 15.00 -1.88
C ILE A 182 19.04 16.22 -1.86
N ALA A 183 19.85 16.40 -2.90
CA ALA A 183 20.71 17.57 -3.08
C ALA A 183 20.37 18.29 -4.38
N LEU A 184 20.43 19.63 -4.38
CA LEU A 184 20.37 20.42 -5.61
C LEU A 184 21.77 20.49 -6.21
N VAL A 185 21.88 20.20 -7.50
CA VAL A 185 23.12 20.26 -8.26
C VAL A 185 22.92 21.15 -9.49
N ASP A 186 23.83 22.11 -9.71
CA ASP A 186 23.87 22.85 -10.96
C ASP A 186 24.65 22.01 -11.98
N GLY A 187 23.97 21.58 -13.05
CA GLY A 187 24.56 20.73 -14.08
C GLY A 187 25.69 21.38 -14.88
N LYS A 188 26.01 22.66 -14.65
CA LYS A 188 27.08 23.40 -15.32
C LYS A 188 28.33 23.59 -14.45
N GLU A 189 28.30 23.22 -13.18
CA GLU A 189 29.43 23.38 -12.28
C GLU A 189 30.31 22.12 -12.18
N GLU A 190 31.62 22.31 -12.02
CA GLU A 190 32.59 21.24 -11.75
C GLU A 190 32.41 20.59 -10.35
N THR A 191 31.45 21.06 -9.56
CA THR A 191 31.18 20.68 -8.16
C THR A 191 30.10 19.60 -8.02
N VAL A 192 29.46 19.19 -9.12
CA VAL A 192 28.38 18.18 -9.13
C VAL A 192 28.86 16.87 -8.51
N ASP A 193 30.06 16.42 -8.86
CA ASP A 193 30.65 15.19 -8.36
C ASP A 193 30.89 15.27 -6.84
N ASP A 194 31.39 16.40 -6.33
CA ASP A 194 31.63 16.60 -4.89
C ASP A 194 30.32 16.57 -4.07
N ILE A 195 29.25 17.20 -4.58
CA ILE A 195 27.93 17.23 -3.91
C ILE A 195 27.32 15.82 -3.90
N ILE A 196 27.44 15.09 -5.01
CA ILE A 196 26.98 13.71 -5.13
C ILE A 196 27.75 12.79 -4.17
N LEU A 197 29.07 12.91 -4.12
CA LEU A 197 29.92 12.13 -3.21
C LEU A 197 29.55 12.41 -1.75
N GLN A 198 29.32 13.66 -1.38
CA GLN A 198 28.84 14.02 -0.04
C GLN A 198 27.47 13.40 0.28
N LEU A 199 26.53 13.42 -0.68
CA LEU A 199 25.22 12.78 -0.50
C LEU A 199 25.38 11.27 -0.28
N VAL A 200 26.25 10.60 -1.03
CA VAL A 200 26.53 9.17 -0.86
C VAL A 200 27.17 8.90 0.50
N GLU A 201 28.19 9.65 0.91
CA GLU A 201 28.88 9.46 2.19
C GLU A 201 27.92 9.61 3.38
N GLN A 202 27.01 10.59 3.34
CA GLN A 202 26.00 10.79 4.37
C GLN A 202 25.00 9.63 4.44
N ARG A 203 24.69 9.03 3.28
CA ARG A 203 23.64 8.02 3.12
C ARG A 203 24.15 6.59 3.34
N LEU A 204 25.40 6.33 2.99
CA LEU A 204 26.09 5.03 3.05
C LEU A 204 27.48 5.20 3.71
N PRO A 205 27.53 5.42 5.03
CA PRO A 205 28.79 5.64 5.73
C PRO A 205 29.70 4.40 5.63
N GLY A 206 30.92 4.59 5.09
CA GLY A 206 31.92 3.53 4.90
C GLY A 206 32.21 3.14 3.44
N SER A 207 31.59 3.80 2.45
CA SER A 207 31.75 3.55 1.01
C SER A 207 32.88 4.38 0.33
N THR A 208 33.86 4.86 1.10
CA THR A 208 34.69 6.03 0.75
C THR A 208 35.85 5.80 -0.23
N ASP A 209 36.19 4.58 -0.62
CA ASP A 209 37.44 4.36 -1.40
C ASP A 209 37.24 4.24 -2.92
N ALA A 210 36.00 4.13 -3.40
CA ALA A 210 35.60 4.34 -4.79
C ALA A 210 34.08 4.12 -4.85
N CYS A 211 33.29 5.20 -4.84
CA CYS A 211 31.86 5.05 -5.09
C CYS A 211 31.65 4.79 -6.59
N ASP A 212 31.91 3.56 -7.04
CA ASP A 212 31.60 3.18 -8.40
C ASP A 212 30.11 2.79 -8.52
N SER A 213 29.59 2.88 -9.74
CA SER A 213 28.19 2.57 -10.03
C SER A 213 27.83 1.10 -9.74
N THR A 214 28.82 0.22 -9.59
CA THR A 214 28.66 -1.22 -9.32
C THR A 214 28.39 -1.46 -7.84
N ALA A 215 29.17 -0.84 -6.96
CA ALA A 215 29.02 -0.94 -5.51
C ALA A 215 27.67 -0.38 -5.04
N LEU A 216 27.22 0.74 -5.65
CA LEU A 216 25.88 1.28 -5.41
C LEU A 216 24.80 0.26 -5.79
N ALA A 217 24.90 -0.33 -6.99
CA ALA A 217 23.93 -1.32 -7.46
C ALA A 217 23.92 -2.59 -6.58
N GLU A 218 25.08 -3.05 -6.11
CA GLU A 218 25.20 -4.19 -5.17
C GLU A 218 24.53 -3.88 -3.82
N SER A 219 24.60 -2.63 -3.37
CA SER A 219 23.88 -2.16 -2.18
C SER A 219 22.37 -1.99 -2.41
N GLY A 220 21.89 -2.15 -3.65
CA GLY A 220 20.50 -1.98 -4.04
C GLY A 220 20.08 -0.52 -4.23
N HIS A 221 21.03 0.39 -4.44
CA HIS A 221 20.80 1.80 -4.68
C HIS A 221 21.24 2.20 -6.09
N ASP A 222 20.55 3.16 -6.68
CA ASP A 222 20.96 3.84 -7.90
C ASP A 222 21.03 5.34 -7.62
N LEU A 223 22.06 5.99 -8.16
CA LEU A 223 22.13 7.43 -8.18
C LEU A 223 21.32 7.96 -9.36
N VAL A 224 20.35 8.83 -9.07
CA VAL A 224 19.44 9.38 -10.06
C VAL A 224 19.47 10.90 -10.03
N LEU A 225 19.42 11.50 -11.21
CA LEU A 225 19.15 12.92 -11.37
C LEU A 225 17.70 13.11 -11.79
N LEU A 226 16.98 13.94 -11.04
CA LEU A 226 15.66 14.43 -11.42
C LEU A 226 15.82 15.81 -12.04
N ASP A 227 15.22 16.01 -13.20
CA ASP A 227 15.26 17.27 -13.94
C ASP A 227 13.82 17.75 -14.12
N ASP A 228 13.54 18.99 -13.75
CA ASP A 228 12.21 19.60 -13.85
C ASP A 228 11.98 20.30 -15.20
N GLY A 229 12.93 20.19 -16.14
CA GLY A 229 12.93 20.84 -17.44
C GLY A 229 13.55 22.24 -17.43
N SER A 230 14.11 22.69 -16.30
CA SER A 230 14.91 23.91 -16.24
C SER A 230 16.38 23.62 -16.55
N ASP A 231 16.94 24.33 -17.54
CA ASP A 231 18.33 24.16 -18.04
C ASP A 231 19.44 24.50 -17.00
N GLN A 232 19.10 24.65 -15.71
CA GLN A 232 19.97 25.26 -14.69
C GLN A 232 20.12 24.43 -13.42
N SER A 233 19.23 23.51 -13.08
CA SER A 233 19.35 22.74 -11.85
C SER A 233 18.75 21.35 -11.96
N ALA A 234 19.51 20.35 -11.55
CA ALA A 234 19.01 18.99 -11.35
C ALA A 234 19.00 18.66 -9.86
N ILE A 235 18.20 17.68 -9.47
CA ILE A 235 18.13 17.15 -8.12
C ILE A 235 18.83 15.81 -8.11
N ALA A 236 19.94 15.71 -7.38
CA ALA A 236 20.64 14.46 -7.15
C ALA A 236 20.01 13.68 -5.98
N VAL A 237 19.75 12.40 -6.21
CA VAL A 237 19.17 11.50 -5.22
C VAL A 237 19.85 10.14 -5.26
N LEU A 238 20.25 9.63 -4.09
CA LEU A 238 20.58 8.22 -3.94
C LEU A 238 19.31 7.43 -3.63
N ALA A 239 18.68 6.88 -4.66
CA ALA A 239 17.40 6.19 -4.54
C ALA A 239 17.59 4.69 -4.33
N ARG A 240 16.70 4.08 -3.55
CA ARG A 240 16.58 2.63 -3.43
C ARG A 240 15.88 2.04 -4.65
N GLY A 241 16.46 0.98 -5.20
CA GLY A 241 15.94 0.32 -6.39
C GLY A 241 16.36 1.00 -7.69
N SER A 242 15.73 0.61 -8.80
CA SER A 242 16.17 1.06 -10.12
C SER A 242 15.63 2.43 -10.51
N VAL A 243 16.40 3.15 -11.34
CA VAL A 243 15.96 4.37 -12.06
C VAL A 243 14.58 4.20 -12.70
N THR A 244 14.28 3.02 -13.25
CA THR A 244 13.00 2.70 -13.88
C THR A 244 11.83 2.78 -12.91
N THR A 245 12.00 2.27 -11.69
CA THR A 245 10.95 2.26 -10.66
C THR A 245 10.65 3.69 -10.18
N VAL A 246 11.69 4.49 -9.97
CA VAL A 246 11.55 5.91 -9.62
C VAL A 246 10.87 6.68 -10.75
N GLY A 247 11.28 6.44 -12.00
CA GLY A 247 10.70 7.09 -13.18
C GLY A 247 9.22 6.78 -13.39
N GLN A 248 8.79 5.54 -13.15
CA GLN A 248 7.37 5.18 -13.24
C GLN A 248 6.51 5.93 -12.21
N LEU A 249 6.98 6.03 -10.96
CA LEU A 249 6.25 6.77 -9.93
C LEU A 249 6.26 8.28 -10.15
N LEU A 250 7.36 8.83 -10.67
CA LEU A 250 7.44 10.25 -11.04
C LEU A 250 6.54 10.58 -12.22
N ALA A 251 6.46 9.74 -13.26
CA ALA A 251 5.57 9.97 -14.40
C ALA A 251 4.09 10.12 -13.98
N ASP A 252 3.68 9.40 -12.94
CA ASP A 252 2.33 9.49 -12.38
C ASP A 252 2.09 10.74 -11.52
N LEU A 253 3.13 11.29 -10.87
CA LEU A 253 3.03 12.36 -9.87
C LEU A 253 3.44 13.74 -10.39
N ALA A 254 4.40 13.78 -11.31
CA ALA A 254 5.00 14.97 -11.90
C ALA A 254 5.48 14.64 -13.33
N PRO A 255 4.56 14.50 -14.30
CA PRO A 255 4.88 14.08 -15.67
C PRO A 255 5.82 15.04 -16.41
N GLN A 256 5.96 16.28 -15.93
CA GLN A 256 6.90 17.26 -16.45
C GLN A 256 8.36 16.97 -16.04
N MET A 257 8.58 16.20 -14.98
CA MET A 257 9.92 15.85 -14.53
C MET A 257 10.47 14.65 -15.29
N THR A 258 11.76 14.67 -15.58
CA THR A 258 12.48 13.53 -16.15
C THR A 258 13.45 12.96 -15.14
N VAL A 259 13.69 11.65 -15.22
CA VAL A 259 14.70 10.97 -14.42
C VAL A 259 15.75 10.36 -15.33
N ARG A 260 17.01 10.51 -14.96
CA ARG A 260 18.13 9.83 -15.61
C ARG A 260 19.05 9.23 -14.55
N ARG A 261 19.68 8.11 -14.91
CA ARG A 261 20.76 7.54 -14.11
C ARG A 261 21.96 8.48 -14.18
N PHE A 262 22.64 8.68 -13.06
CA PHE A 262 23.98 9.27 -13.05
C PHE A 262 24.99 8.16 -12.84
N ASP A 263 25.93 8.06 -13.77
CA ASP A 263 27.04 7.13 -13.63
C ASP A 263 28.21 7.89 -13.00
N VAL A 264 28.61 7.47 -11.80
CA VAL A 264 29.76 8.06 -11.11
C VAL A 264 31.02 7.70 -11.91
N PRO A 265 31.87 8.68 -12.29
CA PRO A 265 33.14 8.41 -12.96
C PRO A 265 34.01 7.46 -12.11
N ALA A 266 34.65 6.49 -12.77
CA ALA A 266 35.55 5.54 -12.12
C ALA A 266 36.89 6.17 -11.70
#